data_AF-A0A251TQV4-F1
#
_entry.id   AF-A0A251TQV4-F1
#
_cell.length_a   1.000
_cell.length_b   1.000
_cell.length_c   1.000
_cell.angle_alpha   90.00
_cell.angle_beta   90.00
_cell.angle_gamma   90.00
#
_symmetry.space_group_name_H-M   'P 1'
#
loop_
_entity.id
_entity.type
_entity.pdbx_description
1 polymer ?
#
loop_
_entity_poly.entity_id
_entity_poly.type
_entity_poly.pdbx_seq_one_letter_code
_entity_poly.pdbx_strand_id
1 'polypeptide(L)'
;MASLNPFLSPNYGERPWVDQISETLKTQIAITIDTPPVSIFEIPKNLKAEKLEAYVPQQVGLGPNHHFQPELYHRMEQKKLTAVKSVLKPHQVHDYEQEFVEKVKKIVPLVRDCYDFYHDADDNMLAWLFTIDGMFLIHLLNAYSNGDFAVKTNDLIMLENQIPLIVLKEIQKALLGQEDILESNFRFFCKSSSSFVLSEEYIDFNRVNHLLDYMYKSIVNNERLIPRKVEFTNSGKESSEKDAKLELLKAIIRFAGVIPGAQSFQQFIQKKLSQNEKTTAEEIKVPSVSELHKVAGVEFRLSPKNEGIRNINFVQGKVRYCYLPLMTLNRDSEVVLRNLVAYEKLMANDSFMGEYGLELTEYVDFMCGIIDCAKDVKLLREQKIIEGDLSDEDIVKLFNGIGKSRLKMRGESELRKTVAQLNMVYESTPRIRVQRLIEKQFLVWAKFLTFLVSISSAVIFIREVYLMVHGLNPSNIMLARILRARFSGLLLFFFGPSGPRAVV
;
A
#
# COMPACT_ATOMS: atom_id res chain seq x y z
N MET A 1 21.94 -12.38 -23.37
CA MET A 1 22.60 -11.34 -24.19
C MET A 1 21.99 -10.01 -23.80
N ALA A 2 22.79 -9.11 -23.25
CA ALA A 2 22.34 -7.80 -22.79
C ALA A 2 21.82 -6.98 -23.98
N SER A 3 20.59 -6.46 -23.89
CA SER A 3 20.09 -5.51 -24.87
C SER A 3 20.82 -4.19 -24.68
N LEU A 4 21.74 -3.90 -25.60
CA LEU A 4 22.38 -2.60 -25.72
C LEU A 4 21.28 -1.53 -25.87
N ASN A 5 21.25 -0.60 -24.92
CA ASN A 5 20.41 0.58 -24.98
C ASN A 5 20.86 1.42 -26.20
N PRO A 6 20.02 1.69 -27.22
CA PRO A 6 20.43 2.35 -28.46
C PRO A 6 20.99 3.77 -28.26
N PHE A 7 20.78 4.36 -27.09
CA PHE A 7 21.21 5.72 -26.74
C PHE A 7 22.63 5.82 -26.16
N LEU A 8 23.33 4.70 -25.95
CA LEU A 8 24.75 4.70 -25.57
C LEU A 8 25.68 4.49 -26.78
N SER A 9 25.29 4.98 -27.96
CA SER A 9 26.22 5.15 -29.08
C SER A 9 26.99 6.46 -28.88
N PRO A 10 28.33 6.46 -28.78
CA PRO A 10 29.13 7.63 -28.40
C PRO A 10 29.23 8.72 -29.50
N ASN A 11 28.35 8.69 -30.51
CA ASN A 11 28.40 9.58 -31.69
C ASN A 11 27.18 10.52 -31.86
N TYR A 12 26.26 10.59 -30.89
CA TYR A 12 25.20 11.60 -30.92
C TYR A 12 25.60 12.78 -30.03
N GLY A 13 25.98 13.90 -30.68
CA GLY A 13 26.47 15.10 -30.01
C GLY A 13 25.44 15.73 -29.07
N GLU A 14 25.89 16.58 -28.17
CA GLU A 14 25.09 17.23 -27.10
C GLU A 14 23.96 18.17 -27.62
N ARG A 15 23.87 18.44 -28.93
CA ARG A 15 22.95 19.42 -29.52
C ARG A 15 21.47 19.00 -29.61
N PRO A 16 21.10 17.78 -30.02
CA PRO A 16 19.69 17.39 -30.15
C PRO A 16 18.93 17.38 -28.82
N TRP A 17 19.60 17.02 -27.72
CA TRP A 17 19.01 17.12 -26.38
C TRP A 17 18.83 18.58 -25.94
N VAL A 18 19.83 19.44 -26.18
CA VAL A 18 19.73 20.88 -25.88
C VAL A 18 18.61 21.53 -26.67
N ASP A 19 18.49 21.21 -27.96
CA ASP A 19 17.45 21.75 -28.84
C ASP A 19 16.06 21.28 -28.38
N GLN A 20 15.91 19.98 -28.07
CA GLN A 20 14.67 19.41 -27.56
C GLN A 20 14.25 20.02 -26.23
N ILE A 21 15.15 20.09 -25.24
CA ILE A 21 14.84 20.68 -23.93
C ILE A 21 14.58 22.18 -24.05
N SER A 22 15.30 22.90 -24.91
CA SER A 22 15.05 24.32 -25.13
C SER A 22 13.65 24.58 -25.71
N GLU A 23 13.20 23.77 -26.67
CA GLU A 23 11.86 23.91 -27.26
C GLU A 23 10.76 23.51 -26.26
N THR A 24 10.97 22.43 -25.50
CA THR A 24 10.06 22.03 -24.40
C THR A 24 9.92 23.17 -23.38
N LEU A 25 11.04 23.76 -22.93
CA LEU A 25 11.02 24.84 -21.94
C LEU A 25 10.34 26.11 -22.48
N LYS A 26 10.61 26.51 -23.73
CA LYS A 26 9.93 27.63 -24.38
C LYS A 26 8.42 27.40 -24.45
N THR A 27 8.01 26.18 -24.79
CA THR A 27 6.60 25.79 -24.90
C THR A 27 5.93 25.80 -23.53
N GLN A 28 6.56 25.24 -22.50
CA GLN A 28 6.07 25.27 -21.13
C GLN A 28 5.90 26.71 -20.61
N ILE A 29 6.87 27.60 -20.87
CA ILE A 29 6.79 29.02 -20.48
C ILE A 29 5.69 29.76 -21.24
N ALA A 30 5.46 29.42 -22.51
CA ALA A 30 4.45 30.08 -23.35
C ALA A 30 3.01 29.69 -22.96
N ILE A 31 2.81 28.56 -22.29
CA ILE A 31 1.49 28.11 -21.86
C ILE A 31 1.13 28.82 -20.55
N THR A 32 0.03 29.56 -20.56
CA THR A 32 -0.47 30.33 -19.41
C THR A 32 -1.21 29.48 -18.37
N ILE A 33 -1.28 28.16 -18.57
CA ILE A 33 -1.89 27.20 -17.65
C ILE A 33 -0.77 26.74 -16.71
N ASP A 34 -1.03 26.75 -15.40
CA ASP A 34 -0.08 26.20 -14.42
C ASP A 34 0.28 24.76 -14.79
N THR A 35 1.57 24.45 -14.88
CA THR A 35 2.05 23.09 -15.18
C THR A 35 1.47 22.12 -14.17
N PRO A 36 0.73 21.09 -14.59
CA PRO A 36 0.21 20.09 -13.68
C PRO A 36 1.37 19.41 -12.94
N PRO A 37 1.18 19.05 -11.66
CA PRO A 37 2.19 18.29 -10.93
C PRO A 37 2.35 16.88 -11.54
N VAL A 38 3.52 16.27 -11.31
CA VAL A 38 3.67 14.82 -11.51
C VAL A 38 2.65 14.12 -10.60
N SER A 39 1.75 13.34 -11.20
CA SER A 39 0.69 12.67 -10.44
C SER A 39 0.35 11.27 -10.94
N ILE A 40 0.90 10.87 -12.08
CA ILE A 40 0.73 9.54 -12.66
C ILE A 40 2.07 8.81 -12.54
N PHE A 41 2.13 7.86 -11.61
CA PHE A 41 3.38 7.22 -11.22
C PHE A 41 3.47 5.77 -11.69
N GLU A 42 4.67 5.31 -12.06
CA GLU A 42 4.96 3.89 -12.16
C GLU A 42 4.90 3.25 -10.77
N ILE A 43 4.07 2.22 -10.61
CA ILE A 43 3.93 1.47 -9.38
C ILE A 43 5.24 0.71 -9.10
N PRO A 44 5.84 0.89 -7.91
CA PRO A 44 7.06 0.18 -7.52
C PRO A 44 6.95 -1.35 -7.67
N LYS A 45 8.01 -1.98 -8.19
CA LYS A 45 8.06 -3.42 -8.50
C LYS A 45 7.70 -4.32 -7.32
N ASN A 46 8.02 -3.91 -6.10
CA ASN A 46 7.66 -4.64 -4.89
C ASN A 46 6.13 -4.67 -4.66
N LEU A 47 5.42 -3.57 -4.94
CA LEU A 47 3.96 -3.55 -4.86
C LEU A 47 3.34 -4.40 -5.97
N LYS A 48 3.85 -4.32 -7.20
CA LYS A 48 3.44 -5.20 -8.31
C LYS A 48 3.65 -6.68 -7.99
N ALA A 49 4.76 -7.03 -7.32
CA ALA A 49 5.06 -8.42 -6.94
C ALA A 49 4.09 -8.98 -5.87
N GLU A 50 3.51 -8.13 -5.03
CA GLU A 50 2.50 -8.55 -4.04
C GLU A 50 1.15 -8.85 -4.69
N LYS A 51 0.73 -8.05 -5.68
CA LYS A 51 -0.58 -8.16 -6.32
C LYS A 51 -0.60 -7.53 -7.71
N LEU A 52 -0.08 -8.24 -8.71
CA LEU A 52 0.10 -7.70 -10.07
C LEU A 52 -1.23 -7.28 -10.71
N GLU A 53 -2.25 -8.11 -10.55
CA GLU A 53 -3.59 -7.93 -11.11
C GLU A 53 -4.33 -6.69 -10.58
N ALA A 54 -3.85 -6.09 -9.48
CA ALA A 54 -4.42 -4.87 -8.93
C ALA A 54 -3.86 -3.60 -9.56
N TYR A 55 -2.73 -3.66 -10.27
CA TYR A 55 -2.06 -2.49 -10.81
C TYR A 55 -1.94 -2.49 -12.33
N VAL A 56 -2.07 -3.66 -12.98
CA VAL A 56 -1.96 -3.79 -14.43
C VAL A 56 -3.35 -3.94 -15.05
N PRO A 57 -3.74 -3.07 -16.01
CA PRO A 57 -5.04 -3.14 -16.65
C PRO A 57 -5.21 -4.44 -17.43
N GLN A 58 -6.42 -4.98 -17.44
CA GLN A 58 -6.71 -6.29 -18.04
C GLN A 58 -7.60 -6.22 -19.30
N GLN A 59 -8.34 -5.13 -19.46
CA GLN A 59 -9.33 -4.94 -20.52
C GLN A 59 -9.13 -3.63 -21.29
N VAL A 60 -8.76 -2.56 -20.58
CA VAL A 60 -8.61 -1.21 -21.14
C VAL A 60 -7.30 -0.58 -20.67
N GLY A 61 -6.33 -0.49 -21.57
CA GLY A 61 -5.14 0.34 -21.45
C GLY A 61 -5.41 1.77 -21.95
N LEU A 62 -5.06 2.76 -21.15
CA LEU A 62 -5.13 4.20 -21.44
C LEU A 62 -3.75 4.81 -21.24
N GLY A 63 -3.42 5.75 -22.12
CA GLY A 63 -2.18 6.51 -22.03
C GLY A 63 -0.96 5.67 -22.36
N PRO A 64 0.24 6.25 -22.21
CA PRO A 64 1.45 5.70 -22.82
C PRO A 64 1.93 4.37 -22.21
N ASN A 65 1.62 4.11 -20.93
CA ASN A 65 2.13 2.94 -20.19
C ASN A 65 1.65 1.59 -20.74
N HIS A 66 0.38 1.53 -21.12
CA HIS A 66 -0.28 0.26 -21.44
C HIS A 66 -0.74 0.17 -22.89
N HIS A 67 -0.60 1.25 -23.66
CA HIS A 67 -1.06 1.29 -25.04
C HIS A 67 -0.42 0.21 -25.93
N PHE A 68 0.90 -0.01 -25.81
CA PHE A 68 1.62 -0.96 -26.66
C PHE A 68 1.70 -2.38 -26.10
N GLN A 69 0.92 -2.74 -25.08
CA GLN A 69 0.89 -4.11 -24.57
C GLN A 69 0.14 -5.03 -25.55
N PRO A 70 0.81 -6.02 -26.18
CA PRO A 70 0.22 -6.83 -27.26
C PRO A 70 -1.09 -7.52 -26.89
N GLU A 71 -1.23 -7.94 -25.63
CA GLU A 71 -2.39 -8.66 -25.10
C GLU A 71 -3.65 -7.79 -25.08
N LEU A 72 -3.50 -6.48 -24.86
CA LEU A 72 -4.60 -5.51 -24.78
C LEU A 72 -4.86 -4.82 -26.13
N TYR A 73 -3.79 -4.53 -26.87
CA TYR A 73 -3.80 -3.68 -28.05
C TYR A 73 -4.80 -4.13 -29.14
N HIS A 74 -4.72 -5.39 -29.59
CA HIS A 74 -5.44 -5.84 -30.79
C HIS A 74 -6.97 -5.85 -30.66
N ARG A 75 -7.51 -6.13 -29.47
CA ARG A 75 -8.98 -6.15 -29.24
C ARG A 75 -9.52 -4.79 -28.80
N MET A 76 -8.68 -3.97 -28.17
CA MET A 76 -9.07 -2.69 -27.60
C MET A 76 -9.14 -1.58 -28.65
N GLU A 77 -8.20 -1.56 -29.60
CA GLU A 77 -8.08 -0.41 -30.52
C GLU A 77 -9.32 -0.24 -31.40
N GLN A 78 -9.93 -1.34 -31.84
CA GLN A 78 -11.19 -1.29 -32.59
C GLN A 78 -12.35 -0.76 -31.75
N LYS A 79 -12.40 -1.09 -30.45
CA LYS A 79 -13.43 -0.55 -29.53
C LYS A 79 -13.22 0.94 -29.30
N LYS A 80 -11.97 1.38 -29.10
CA LYS A 80 -11.62 2.81 -28.99
C LYS A 80 -12.04 3.58 -30.23
N LEU A 81 -11.71 3.10 -31.43
CA LEU A 81 -12.11 3.75 -32.68
C LEU A 81 -13.63 3.78 -32.87
N THR A 82 -14.35 2.74 -32.42
CA THR A 82 -15.82 2.72 -32.46
C THR A 82 -16.43 3.76 -31.52
N ALA A 83 -15.88 3.89 -30.31
CA ALA A 83 -16.28 4.90 -29.35
C ALA A 83 -15.93 6.32 -29.80
N VAL A 84 -14.75 6.55 -30.38
CA VAL A 84 -14.38 7.83 -30.99
C VAL A 84 -15.40 8.21 -32.07
N LYS A 85 -15.75 7.27 -32.96
CA LYS A 85 -16.79 7.52 -33.98
C LYS A 85 -18.14 7.88 -33.36
N SER A 86 -18.53 7.25 -32.25
CA SER A 86 -19.82 7.54 -31.59
C SER A 86 -19.81 8.91 -30.91
N VAL A 87 -18.68 9.36 -30.36
CA VAL A 87 -18.49 10.70 -29.78
C VAL A 87 -18.47 11.79 -30.86
N LEU A 88 -17.82 11.53 -32.00
CA LEU A 88 -17.68 12.54 -33.06
C LEU A 88 -18.94 12.71 -33.93
N LYS A 89 -19.70 11.63 -34.16
CA LYS A 89 -20.85 11.64 -35.08
C LYS A 89 -21.91 12.72 -34.78
N PRO A 90 -22.30 12.99 -33.52
CA PRO A 90 -23.26 14.06 -33.20
C PRO A 90 -22.77 15.47 -33.55
N HIS A 91 -21.45 15.67 -33.57
CA HIS A 91 -20.80 16.97 -33.75
C HIS A 91 -20.44 17.27 -35.22
N GLN A 92 -20.71 16.34 -36.15
CA GLN A 92 -20.41 16.49 -37.59
C GLN A 92 -18.95 16.85 -37.90
N VAL A 93 -18.02 16.38 -37.06
CA VAL A 93 -16.58 16.60 -37.23
C VAL A 93 -16.11 15.91 -38.51
N HIS A 94 -15.48 16.68 -39.40
CA HIS A 94 -14.93 16.17 -40.67
C HIS A 94 -13.40 16.15 -40.67
N ASP A 95 -12.75 17.09 -39.98
CA ASP A 95 -11.30 17.16 -39.85
C ASP A 95 -10.87 16.95 -38.40
N TYR A 96 -10.91 15.69 -37.96
CA TYR A 96 -10.58 15.35 -36.58
C TYR A 96 -9.12 15.70 -36.22
N GLU A 97 -8.21 15.74 -37.20
CA GLU A 97 -6.79 15.98 -36.99
C GLU A 97 -6.58 17.46 -36.61
N GLN A 98 -7.13 18.38 -37.39
CA GLN A 98 -7.06 19.81 -37.08
C GLN A 98 -7.92 20.20 -35.86
N GLU A 99 -9.10 19.60 -35.71
CA GLU A 99 -10.04 19.99 -34.66
C GLU A 99 -9.64 19.50 -33.26
N PHE A 100 -8.92 18.38 -33.16
CA PHE A 100 -8.56 17.73 -31.89
C PHE A 100 -7.07 17.45 -31.76
N VAL A 101 -6.47 16.68 -32.69
CA VAL A 101 -5.09 16.19 -32.54
C VAL A 101 -4.11 17.36 -32.45
N GLU A 102 -4.22 18.36 -33.33
CA GLU A 102 -3.35 19.54 -33.32
C GLU A 102 -3.57 20.46 -32.10
N LYS A 103 -4.74 20.41 -31.44
CA LYS A 103 -4.95 21.10 -30.16
C LYS A 103 -4.30 20.36 -29.00
N VAL A 104 -4.48 19.04 -28.93
CA VAL A 104 -3.85 18.18 -27.92
C VAL A 104 -2.33 18.24 -28.06
N LYS A 105 -1.79 18.23 -29.28
CA LYS A 105 -0.35 18.33 -29.58
C LYS A 105 0.31 19.55 -28.93
N LYS A 106 -0.38 20.69 -28.89
CA LYS A 106 0.13 21.93 -28.25
C LYS A 106 0.31 21.79 -26.73
N ILE A 107 -0.44 20.90 -26.09
CA ILE A 107 -0.35 20.65 -24.65
C ILE A 107 0.44 19.38 -24.30
N VAL A 108 0.84 18.55 -25.28
CA VAL A 108 1.64 17.33 -25.05
C VAL A 108 2.87 17.58 -24.17
N PRO A 109 3.65 18.67 -24.36
CA PRO A 109 4.79 18.96 -23.50
C PRO A 109 4.42 19.06 -22.01
N LEU A 110 3.27 19.65 -21.67
CA LEU A 110 2.76 19.68 -20.28
C LEU A 110 2.21 18.34 -19.83
N VAL A 111 1.53 17.62 -20.73
CA VAL A 111 0.94 16.32 -20.42
C VAL A 111 2.02 15.30 -20.06
N ARG A 112 3.22 15.40 -20.66
CA ARG A 112 4.38 14.57 -20.29
C ARG A 112 4.81 14.78 -18.85
N ASP A 113 4.78 16.03 -18.36
CA ASP A 113 5.20 16.36 -16.99
C ASP A 113 4.24 15.79 -15.93
N CYS A 114 3.04 15.33 -16.31
CA CYS A 114 2.13 14.65 -15.40
C CYS A 114 2.61 13.22 -15.03
N TYR A 115 3.53 12.64 -15.79
CA TYR A 115 4.02 11.27 -15.62
C TYR A 115 5.41 11.27 -14.97
N ASP A 116 5.68 10.35 -14.04
CA ASP A 116 6.96 10.26 -13.31
C ASP A 116 8.10 9.58 -14.10
N PHE A 117 7.84 9.21 -15.36
CA PHE A 117 8.81 8.61 -16.27
C PHE A 117 8.80 9.34 -17.62
N TYR A 118 9.96 9.35 -18.27
CA TYR A 118 10.11 9.97 -19.57
C TYR A 118 9.75 8.98 -20.69
N HIS A 119 8.82 9.37 -21.57
CA HIS A 119 8.45 8.58 -22.74
C HIS A 119 9.10 9.16 -24.01
N ASP A 120 10.02 8.41 -24.62
CA ASP A 120 10.77 8.80 -25.83
C ASP A 120 9.91 8.91 -27.12
N ALA A 121 8.58 8.88 -27.01
CA ALA A 121 7.72 8.98 -28.19
C ALA A 121 7.64 10.42 -28.67
N ASP A 122 7.57 10.55 -30.00
CA ASP A 122 7.31 11.79 -30.69
C ASP A 122 5.97 12.44 -30.25
N ASP A 123 5.94 13.78 -30.26
CA ASP A 123 4.76 14.58 -29.88
C ASP A 123 3.53 14.26 -30.70
N ASN A 124 3.72 13.98 -32.00
CA ASN A 124 2.60 13.67 -32.88
C ASN A 124 1.98 12.32 -32.50
N MET A 125 2.79 11.29 -32.25
CA MET A 125 2.31 10.00 -31.74
C MET A 125 1.56 10.14 -30.41
N LEU A 126 2.10 10.90 -29.46
CA LEU A 126 1.45 11.14 -28.16
C LEU A 126 0.14 11.93 -28.31
N ALA A 127 0.09 12.92 -29.20
CA ALA A 127 -1.13 13.67 -29.47
C ALA A 127 -2.26 12.76 -29.96
N TRP A 128 -1.94 11.85 -30.89
CA TRP A 128 -2.87 10.84 -31.39
C TRP A 128 -3.35 9.90 -30.28
N LEU A 129 -2.40 9.36 -29.52
CA LEU A 129 -2.65 8.49 -28.39
C LEU A 129 -3.64 9.14 -27.39
N PHE A 130 -3.30 10.33 -26.90
CA PHE A 130 -4.10 11.05 -25.92
C PHE A 130 -5.47 11.48 -26.46
N THR A 131 -5.55 11.82 -27.74
CA THR A 131 -6.83 12.16 -28.38
C THR A 131 -7.77 10.96 -28.42
N ILE A 132 -7.29 9.81 -28.88
CA ILE A 132 -8.10 8.57 -28.98
C ILE A 132 -8.48 8.08 -27.59
N ASP A 133 -7.51 7.98 -26.67
CA ASP A 133 -7.73 7.46 -25.32
C ASP A 133 -8.58 8.41 -24.48
N GLY A 134 -8.39 9.72 -24.64
CA GLY A 134 -9.20 10.74 -23.97
C GLY A 134 -10.66 10.73 -24.43
N MET A 135 -10.90 10.66 -25.75
CA MET A 135 -12.27 10.50 -26.29
C MET A 135 -12.90 9.18 -25.86
N PHE A 136 -12.12 8.10 -25.81
CA PHE A 136 -12.60 6.81 -25.33
C PHE A 136 -13.01 6.89 -23.86
N LEU A 137 -12.18 7.51 -23.01
CA LEU A 137 -12.50 7.72 -21.60
C LEU A 137 -13.78 8.56 -21.43
N ILE A 138 -13.92 9.66 -22.17
CA ILE A 138 -15.14 10.48 -22.18
C ILE A 138 -16.36 9.63 -22.58
N HIS A 139 -16.24 8.79 -23.62
CA HIS A 139 -17.30 7.88 -24.03
C HIS A 139 -17.72 6.92 -22.91
N LEU A 140 -16.75 6.27 -22.25
CA LEU A 140 -17.02 5.35 -21.14
C LEU A 140 -17.71 6.08 -19.98
N LEU A 141 -17.19 7.24 -19.57
CA LEU A 141 -17.74 8.03 -18.47
C LEU A 141 -19.17 8.52 -18.75
N ASN A 142 -19.48 8.88 -20.01
CA ASN A 142 -20.85 9.19 -20.45
C ASN A 142 -21.76 7.96 -20.39
N ALA A 143 -21.27 6.79 -20.83
CA ALA A 143 -22.04 5.54 -20.78
C ALA A 143 -22.39 5.14 -19.34
N TYR A 144 -21.43 5.26 -18.42
CA TYR A 144 -21.64 5.06 -16.98
C TYR A 144 -22.76 5.96 -16.45
N SER A 145 -22.69 7.26 -16.74
CA SER A 145 -23.66 8.24 -16.24
C SER A 145 -25.08 8.03 -16.79
N ASN A 146 -25.19 7.42 -17.97
CA ASN A 146 -26.47 7.04 -18.58
C ASN A 146 -26.99 5.67 -18.09
N GLY A 147 -26.30 5.01 -17.16
CA GLY A 147 -26.71 3.72 -16.59
C GLY A 147 -26.38 2.51 -17.46
N ASP A 148 -25.45 2.62 -18.41
CA ASP A 148 -24.98 1.46 -19.18
C ASP A 148 -23.95 0.65 -18.37
N PHE A 149 -24.46 -0.26 -17.53
CA PHE A 149 -23.66 -1.11 -16.65
C PHE A 149 -22.89 -2.24 -17.38
N ALA A 150 -23.00 -2.36 -18.71
CA ALA A 150 -22.24 -3.35 -19.47
C ALA A 150 -20.74 -3.04 -19.50
N VAL A 151 -20.39 -1.77 -19.26
CA VAL A 151 -19.02 -1.29 -19.16
C VAL A 151 -18.65 -1.23 -17.68
N LYS A 152 -18.19 -2.34 -17.09
CA LYS A 152 -17.48 -2.30 -15.81
C LYS A 152 -16.00 -2.50 -16.07
N THR A 153 -15.21 -1.48 -15.79
CA THR A 153 -13.76 -1.56 -15.98
C THR A 153 -13.03 -0.86 -14.84
N ASN A 154 -12.58 -1.67 -13.87
CA ASN A 154 -11.73 -1.19 -12.78
C ASN A 154 -10.41 -0.63 -13.30
N ASP A 155 -10.00 -1.01 -14.51
CA ASP A 155 -8.77 -0.48 -15.12
C ASP A 155 -8.77 1.05 -15.18
N LEU A 156 -9.95 1.71 -15.24
CA LEU A 156 -10.05 3.17 -15.27
C LEU A 156 -9.54 3.85 -13.98
N ILE A 157 -9.47 3.13 -12.86
CA ILE A 157 -9.00 3.67 -11.57
C ILE A 157 -7.55 3.31 -11.28
N MET A 158 -6.89 2.52 -12.14
CA MET A 158 -5.52 2.11 -11.91
C MET A 158 -4.56 3.28 -12.12
N LEU A 159 -3.60 3.44 -11.22
CA LEU A 159 -2.71 4.61 -11.19
C LEU A 159 -1.90 4.77 -12.49
N GLU A 160 -1.37 3.68 -13.03
CA GLU A 160 -0.58 3.70 -14.28
C GLU A 160 -1.43 3.96 -15.53
N ASN A 161 -2.75 3.84 -15.39
CA ASN A 161 -3.74 3.82 -16.48
C ASN A 161 -4.59 5.09 -16.53
N GLN A 162 -4.00 6.23 -16.16
CA GLN A 162 -4.69 7.52 -16.06
C GLN A 162 -4.41 8.41 -17.29
N ILE A 163 -5.40 9.24 -17.64
CA ILE A 163 -5.27 10.34 -18.60
C ILE A 163 -5.36 11.66 -17.83
N PRO A 164 -4.39 12.57 -17.98
CA PRO A 164 -4.45 13.89 -17.35
C PRO A 164 -5.71 14.67 -17.74
N LEU A 165 -6.35 15.32 -16.77
CA LEU A 165 -7.59 16.06 -16.95
C LEU A 165 -7.46 17.17 -18.00
N ILE A 166 -6.28 17.78 -18.13
CA ILE A 166 -6.00 18.80 -19.15
C ILE A 166 -6.28 18.31 -20.57
N VAL A 167 -5.98 17.03 -20.87
CA VAL A 167 -6.30 16.40 -22.17
C VAL A 167 -7.81 16.34 -22.37
N LEU A 168 -8.54 15.87 -21.35
CA LEU A 168 -9.99 15.72 -21.43
C LEU A 168 -10.68 17.08 -21.56
N LYS A 169 -10.20 18.11 -20.86
CA LYS A 169 -10.71 19.48 -20.97
C LYS A 169 -10.50 20.05 -22.37
N GLU A 170 -9.33 19.84 -22.98
CA GLU A 170 -9.07 20.32 -24.34
C GLU A 170 -9.97 19.62 -25.37
N ILE A 171 -10.16 18.30 -25.23
CA ILE A 171 -11.11 17.54 -26.07
C ILE A 171 -12.55 18.03 -25.85
N GLN A 172 -12.99 18.16 -24.60
CA GLN A 172 -14.37 18.57 -24.27
C GLN A 172 -14.67 19.99 -24.76
N LYS A 173 -13.71 20.91 -24.63
CA LYS A 173 -13.80 22.27 -25.16
C LYS A 173 -13.96 22.28 -26.67
N ALA A 174 -13.27 21.38 -27.38
CA ALA A 174 -13.43 21.22 -28.82
C ALA A 174 -14.77 20.58 -29.22
N LEU A 175 -15.37 19.72 -28.38
CA LEU A 175 -16.67 19.09 -28.65
C LEU A 175 -17.88 20.02 -28.40
N LEU A 176 -17.97 20.67 -27.23
CA LEU A 176 -19.24 21.27 -26.76
C LEU A 176 -19.29 22.81 -26.70
N GLY A 177 -18.19 23.53 -26.94
CA GLY A 177 -18.20 25.00 -26.99
C GLY A 177 -18.39 25.74 -25.65
N GLN A 178 -19.12 25.21 -24.65
CA GLN A 178 -19.00 25.43 -23.18
C GLN A 178 -20.26 24.92 -22.43
N GLU A 179 -20.06 23.94 -21.54
CA GLU A 179 -20.76 23.59 -20.27
C GLU A 179 -20.16 22.23 -19.88
N ASP A 180 -19.40 22.17 -18.79
CA ASP A 180 -18.54 21.00 -18.52
C ASP A 180 -19.29 19.89 -17.77
N ILE A 181 -19.91 18.96 -18.51
CA ILE A 181 -20.50 17.73 -17.95
C ILE A 181 -19.45 16.74 -17.42
N LEU A 182 -18.15 16.98 -17.68
CA LEU A 182 -17.07 16.04 -17.33
C LEU A 182 -16.97 15.82 -15.83
N GLU A 183 -17.10 16.87 -15.01
CA GLU A 183 -17.08 16.74 -13.56
C GLU A 183 -18.23 15.87 -13.06
N SER A 184 -19.44 16.06 -13.60
CA SER A 184 -20.60 15.25 -13.24
C SER A 184 -20.40 13.77 -13.57
N ASN A 185 -19.78 13.49 -14.72
CA ASN A 185 -19.46 12.12 -15.12
C ASN A 185 -18.36 11.49 -14.24
N PHE A 186 -17.31 12.26 -13.91
CA PHE A 186 -16.27 11.84 -12.96
C PHE A 186 -16.90 11.48 -11.62
N ARG A 187 -17.78 12.35 -11.13
CA ARG A 187 -18.49 12.16 -9.87
C ARG A 187 -19.37 10.93 -9.88
N PHE A 188 -20.14 10.72 -10.94
CA PHE A 188 -21.01 9.54 -11.06
C PHE A 188 -20.19 8.25 -11.08
N PHE A 189 -19.13 8.19 -11.90
CA PHE A 189 -18.23 7.05 -11.95
C PHE A 189 -17.60 6.77 -10.58
N CYS A 190 -17.11 7.81 -9.90
CA CYS A 190 -16.46 7.65 -8.60
C CYS A 190 -17.45 7.20 -7.53
N LYS A 191 -18.67 7.73 -7.49
CA LYS A 191 -19.73 7.29 -6.55
C LYS A 191 -20.09 5.82 -6.77
N SER A 192 -20.06 5.36 -8.03
CA SER A 192 -20.39 3.97 -8.39
C SER A 192 -19.27 2.97 -8.08
N SER A 193 -18.01 3.42 -8.14
CA SER A 193 -16.83 2.55 -8.09
C SER A 193 -16.09 2.60 -6.73
N SER A 194 -16.28 3.68 -5.97
CA SER A 194 -15.64 3.87 -4.67
C SER A 194 -16.22 2.94 -3.60
N SER A 195 -15.34 2.40 -2.74
CA SER A 195 -15.77 1.69 -1.53
C SER A 195 -16.28 2.64 -0.43
N PHE A 196 -16.01 3.93 -0.55
CA PHE A 196 -16.40 4.95 0.42
C PHE A 196 -17.48 5.86 -0.14
N VAL A 197 -18.34 6.37 0.74
CA VAL A 197 -19.24 7.46 0.37
C VAL A 197 -18.42 8.72 0.13
N LEU A 198 -18.61 9.32 -1.04
CA LEU A 198 -17.90 10.54 -1.41
C LEU A 198 -18.45 11.74 -0.65
N SER A 199 -17.58 12.70 -0.39
CA SER A 199 -17.96 14.01 0.12
C SER A 199 -18.93 14.74 -0.82
N GLU A 200 -19.83 15.50 -0.22
CA GLU A 200 -20.64 16.51 -0.93
C GLU A 200 -19.95 17.89 -0.91
N GLU A 201 -18.77 18.04 -0.29
CA GLU A 201 -18.00 19.27 -0.34
C GLU A 201 -17.55 19.60 -1.76
N TYR A 202 -17.47 20.91 -2.02
CA TYR A 202 -17.02 21.43 -3.31
C TYR A 202 -15.56 21.08 -3.56
N ILE A 203 -15.30 20.45 -4.71
CA ILE A 203 -13.96 20.21 -5.23
C ILE A 203 -13.72 21.20 -6.36
N ASP A 204 -12.63 21.95 -6.29
CA ASP A 204 -12.20 22.74 -7.44
C ASP A 204 -11.70 21.79 -8.53
N PHE A 205 -12.58 21.48 -9.49
CA PHE A 205 -12.29 20.60 -10.62
C PHE A 205 -11.16 21.15 -11.53
N ASN A 206 -10.75 22.40 -11.37
CA ASN A 206 -9.56 22.93 -12.06
C ASN A 206 -8.25 22.49 -11.45
N ARG A 207 -8.26 22.04 -10.19
CA ARG A 207 -7.08 21.53 -9.48
C ARG A 207 -7.00 20.01 -9.46
N VAL A 208 -7.85 19.33 -10.21
CA VAL A 208 -7.88 17.87 -10.28
C VAL A 208 -6.92 17.41 -11.39
N ASN A 209 -6.08 16.42 -11.08
CA ASN A 209 -5.05 15.96 -12.01
C ASN A 209 -5.60 14.93 -13.01
N HIS A 210 -6.38 13.96 -12.53
CA HIS A 210 -6.99 12.87 -13.33
C HIS A 210 -8.11 12.19 -12.51
N LEU A 211 -8.71 11.12 -13.05
CA LEU A 211 -9.87 10.44 -12.46
C LEU A 211 -9.59 9.86 -11.07
N LEU A 212 -8.47 9.17 -10.88
CA LEU A 212 -8.06 8.64 -9.58
C LEU A 212 -7.81 9.75 -8.54
N ASP A 213 -7.23 10.89 -8.93
CA ASP A 213 -7.07 12.05 -8.05
C ASP A 213 -8.42 12.65 -7.64
N TYR A 214 -9.38 12.73 -8.57
CA TYR A 214 -10.73 13.17 -8.25
C TYR A 214 -11.40 12.25 -7.21
N MET A 215 -11.27 10.93 -7.38
CA MET A 215 -11.78 9.96 -6.42
C MET A 215 -11.11 10.14 -5.06
N TYR A 216 -9.79 10.23 -5.03
CA TYR A 216 -9.02 10.46 -3.80
C TYR A 216 -9.48 11.73 -3.07
N LYS A 217 -9.52 12.87 -3.77
CA LYS A 217 -9.98 14.15 -3.22
C LYS A 217 -11.42 14.05 -2.71
N SER A 218 -12.30 13.35 -3.44
CA SER A 218 -13.69 13.14 -3.02
C SER A 218 -13.84 12.28 -1.76
N ILE A 219 -12.88 11.39 -1.47
CA ILE A 219 -12.87 10.53 -0.28
C ILE A 219 -12.29 11.28 0.92
N VAL A 220 -11.24 12.08 0.71
CA VAL A 220 -10.43 12.68 1.78
C VAL A 220 -10.86 14.11 2.13
N ASN A 221 -11.32 14.91 1.16
CA ASN A 221 -11.54 16.34 1.33
C ASN A 221 -12.89 16.65 2.01
N ASN A 222 -12.88 16.67 3.35
CA ASN A 222 -13.90 17.28 4.20
C ASN A 222 -13.24 18.31 5.13
N GLU A 223 -13.14 19.58 4.74
CA GLU A 223 -12.37 20.67 5.36
C GLU A 223 -10.84 20.64 5.10
N ARG A 224 -10.37 21.64 4.35
CA ARG A 224 -8.97 22.09 4.09
C ARG A 224 -7.87 21.10 4.48
N LEU A 225 -7.17 20.56 3.47
CA LEU A 225 -5.83 19.96 3.63
C LEU A 225 -4.97 20.88 4.52
N ILE A 226 -4.82 20.55 5.80
CA ILE A 226 -3.79 21.16 6.62
C ILE A 226 -2.51 20.44 6.19
N PRO A 227 -1.54 21.12 5.56
CA PRO A 227 -0.31 20.48 5.13
C PRO A 227 0.34 19.80 6.33
N ARG A 228 0.46 18.47 6.29
CA ARG A 228 1.19 17.72 7.31
C ARG A 228 2.58 17.42 6.78
N LYS A 229 3.58 17.80 7.55
CA LYS A 229 4.97 17.50 7.22
C LYS A 229 5.21 15.99 7.35
N VAL A 230 5.32 15.31 6.22
CA VAL A 230 5.73 13.90 6.17
C VAL A 230 7.25 13.83 6.17
N GLU A 231 7.83 13.12 7.15
CA GLU A 231 9.27 12.84 7.18
C GLU A 231 9.48 11.41 6.70
N PHE A 232 10.06 11.25 5.51
CA PHE A 232 10.45 9.95 4.97
C PHE A 232 11.77 9.51 5.59
N THR A 233 11.76 8.40 6.32
CA THR A 233 13.01 7.75 6.71
C THR A 233 13.55 7.05 5.47
N ASN A 234 14.59 7.62 4.85
CA ASN A 234 15.37 6.94 3.84
C ASN A 234 15.80 5.57 4.41
N SER A 235 15.39 4.48 3.77
CA SER A 235 15.81 3.11 4.09
C SER A 235 17.26 2.83 3.69
N GLY A 236 18.14 3.83 3.81
CA GLY A 236 19.54 3.76 3.44
C GLY A 236 20.42 4.47 4.47
N LYS A 237 21.26 3.68 5.14
CA LYS A 237 22.29 4.02 6.16
C LYS A 237 21.81 4.15 7.62
N GLU A 238 21.33 3.04 8.19
CA GLU A 238 21.73 2.69 9.56
C GLU A 238 22.99 1.82 9.46
N SER A 239 24.17 2.41 9.61
CA SER A 239 25.41 1.62 9.72
C SER A 239 26.31 2.24 10.78
N SER A 240 26.42 1.54 11.92
CA SER A 240 27.63 1.44 12.76
C SER A 240 27.31 0.63 14.02
N GLU A 241 26.23 0.95 14.75
CA GLU A 241 25.99 0.33 16.06
C GLU A 241 25.18 -0.98 16.00
N LYS A 242 24.25 -1.10 15.04
CA LYS A 242 23.51 -2.35 14.77
C LYS A 242 24.41 -3.43 14.16
N ASP A 243 25.38 -3.05 13.33
CA ASP A 243 26.31 -3.98 12.68
C ASP A 243 27.25 -4.67 13.67
N ALA A 244 27.74 -3.97 14.69
CA ALA A 244 28.58 -4.57 15.72
C ALA A 244 27.82 -5.61 16.57
N LYS A 245 26.56 -5.33 16.92
CA LYS A 245 25.69 -6.30 17.62
C LYS A 245 25.31 -7.48 16.74
N LEU A 246 25.01 -7.24 15.47
CA LEU A 246 24.65 -8.29 14.50
C LEU A 246 25.84 -9.19 14.19
N GLU A 247 27.05 -8.63 14.05
CA GLU A 247 28.28 -9.41 13.87
C GLU A 247 28.66 -10.18 15.13
N LEU A 248 28.51 -9.60 16.34
CA LEU A 248 28.67 -10.33 17.60
C LEU A 248 27.68 -11.50 17.71
N LEU A 249 26.42 -11.29 17.31
CA LEU A 249 25.39 -12.32 17.33
C LEU A 249 25.65 -13.42 16.28
N LYS A 250 26.07 -13.06 15.07
CA LYS A 250 26.51 -14.02 14.04
C LYS A 250 27.75 -14.79 14.48
N ALA A 251 28.68 -14.16 15.20
CA ALA A 251 29.84 -14.82 15.78
C ALA A 251 29.41 -15.83 16.86
N ILE A 252 28.48 -15.47 17.75
CA ILE A 252 27.90 -16.37 18.76
C ILE A 252 27.17 -17.56 18.10
N ILE A 253 26.41 -17.34 17.03
CA ILE A 253 25.71 -18.39 16.27
C ILE A 253 26.69 -19.32 15.55
N ARG A 254 27.80 -18.77 15.00
CA ARG A 254 28.88 -19.58 14.40
C ARG A 254 29.60 -20.42 15.46
N PHE A 255 29.87 -19.85 16.63
CA PHE A 255 30.50 -20.55 17.75
C PHE A 255 29.61 -21.67 18.31
N ALA A 256 28.29 -21.43 18.40
CA ALA A 256 27.32 -22.44 18.81
C ALA A 256 27.25 -23.63 17.83
N GLY A 257 27.52 -23.40 16.53
CA GLY A 257 27.58 -24.45 15.50
C GLY A 257 28.77 -25.40 15.61
N VAL A 258 29.79 -25.07 16.43
CA VAL A 258 30.93 -25.95 16.71
C VAL A 258 30.60 -26.99 17.78
N ILE A 259 29.50 -26.81 18.53
CA ILE A 259 29.08 -27.72 19.60
C ILE A 259 28.16 -28.81 19.00
N PRO A 260 28.54 -30.11 19.06
CA PRO A 260 27.69 -31.19 18.57
C PRO A 260 26.35 -31.24 19.33
N GLY A 261 25.24 -31.02 18.63
CA GLY A 261 23.87 -31.04 19.18
C GLY A 261 23.12 -29.70 19.21
N ALA A 262 23.75 -28.58 18.85
CA ALA A 262 23.13 -27.25 18.86
C ALA A 262 22.28 -26.90 17.61
N GLN A 263 22.13 -27.83 16.66
CA GLN A 263 21.46 -27.59 15.37
C GLN A 263 19.98 -27.19 15.51
N SER A 264 19.27 -27.77 16.49
CA SER A 264 17.87 -27.44 16.81
C SER A 264 17.72 -26.01 17.36
N PHE A 265 18.73 -25.55 18.11
CA PHE A 265 18.78 -24.20 18.68
C PHE A 265 19.12 -23.16 17.62
N GLN A 266 19.96 -23.52 16.64
CA GLN A 266 20.25 -22.69 15.46
C GLN A 266 18.99 -22.42 14.63
N GLN A 267 18.18 -23.45 14.36
CA GLN A 267 16.91 -23.30 13.65
C GLN A 267 15.89 -22.45 14.44
N PHE A 268 15.84 -22.58 15.77
CA PHE A 268 14.97 -21.77 16.62
C PHE A 268 15.38 -20.29 16.65
N ILE A 269 16.68 -20.01 16.78
CA ILE A 269 17.21 -18.64 16.78
C ILE A 269 17.08 -18.00 15.39
N GLN A 270 17.33 -18.74 14.30
CA GLN A 270 17.03 -18.24 12.94
C GLN A 270 15.55 -17.91 12.79
N LYS A 271 14.65 -18.80 13.23
CA LYS A 271 13.19 -18.58 13.14
C LYS A 271 12.73 -17.35 13.96
N LYS A 272 13.35 -17.08 15.12
CA LYS A 272 13.12 -15.88 15.93
C LYS A 272 13.76 -14.62 15.35
N LEU A 273 14.92 -14.72 14.70
CA LEU A 273 15.59 -13.61 14.01
C LEU A 273 14.85 -13.18 12.76
N SER A 274 14.32 -14.11 11.98
CA SER A 274 13.41 -13.81 10.85
C SER A 274 12.13 -13.09 11.30
N GLN A 275 11.70 -13.30 12.55
CA GLN A 275 10.58 -12.55 13.15
C GLN A 275 10.99 -11.18 13.69
N ASN A 276 12.25 -10.98 14.05
CA ASN A 276 12.81 -9.73 14.59
C ASN A 276 13.44 -8.81 13.52
N GLU A 277 13.69 -9.29 12.30
CA GLU A 277 14.10 -8.49 11.14
C GLU A 277 12.98 -7.59 10.59
N LYS A 278 11.78 -7.64 11.17
CA LYS A 278 10.81 -6.55 11.04
C LYS A 278 11.31 -5.33 11.81
N THR A 279 12.19 -4.57 11.14
CA THR A 279 12.60 -3.21 11.50
C THR A 279 11.42 -2.41 12.06
N THR A 280 11.66 -1.71 13.16
CA THR A 280 10.74 -0.85 13.90
C THR A 280 10.11 0.23 13.02
N ALA A 281 9.04 -0.14 12.32
CA ALA A 281 8.03 0.75 11.77
C ALA A 281 6.82 0.67 12.71
N GLU A 282 6.27 1.81 13.11
CA GLU A 282 5.08 1.86 13.96
C GLU A 282 3.83 1.63 13.10
N GLU A 283 3.58 0.35 12.78
CA GLU A 283 2.27 -0.13 12.34
C GLU A 283 1.21 0.41 13.30
N ILE A 284 0.04 0.83 12.80
CA ILE A 284 -1.10 1.19 13.66
C ILE A 284 -1.46 -0.05 14.48
N LYS A 285 -1.02 -0.05 15.75
CA LYS A 285 -1.36 -1.10 16.71
C LYS A 285 -2.68 -0.75 17.32
N VAL A 286 -3.73 -1.43 16.90
CA VAL A 286 -5.06 -1.37 17.49
C VAL A 286 -5.56 -2.80 17.67
N PRO A 287 -6.20 -3.15 18.79
CA PRO A 287 -6.81 -4.47 18.96
C PRO A 287 -7.98 -4.65 17.98
N SER A 288 -8.30 -5.91 17.66
CA SER A 288 -9.41 -6.21 16.75
C SER A 288 -10.77 -5.77 17.31
N VAL A 289 -11.78 -5.63 16.44
CA VAL A 289 -13.15 -5.26 16.82
C VAL A 289 -13.68 -6.19 17.92
N SER A 290 -13.50 -7.50 17.76
CA SER A 290 -13.98 -8.49 18.73
C SER A 290 -13.23 -8.43 20.07
N GLU A 291 -11.94 -8.10 20.07
CA GLU A 291 -11.18 -7.86 21.29
C GLU A 291 -11.61 -6.58 22.00
N LEU A 292 -11.71 -5.47 21.28
CA LEU A 292 -12.19 -4.19 21.81
C LEU A 292 -13.60 -4.33 22.40
N HIS A 293 -14.49 -5.06 21.73
CA HIS A 293 -15.82 -5.36 22.24
C HIS A 293 -15.77 -6.20 23.52
N LYS A 294 -15.07 -7.33 23.51
CA LYS A 294 -15.06 -8.30 24.62
C LYS A 294 -14.30 -7.82 25.85
N VAL A 295 -13.20 -7.09 25.66
CA VAL A 295 -12.26 -6.72 26.72
C VAL A 295 -12.50 -5.30 27.20
N ALA A 296 -12.74 -4.37 26.27
CA ALA A 296 -12.89 -2.95 26.57
C ALA A 296 -14.35 -2.47 26.53
N GLY A 297 -15.30 -3.31 26.13
CA GLY A 297 -16.72 -2.94 26.04
C GLY A 297 -16.97 -1.84 25.00
N VAL A 298 -16.14 -1.78 23.95
CA VAL A 298 -16.31 -0.81 22.86
C VAL A 298 -17.32 -1.36 21.86
N GLU A 299 -18.31 -0.55 21.52
CA GLU A 299 -19.27 -0.83 20.47
C GLU A 299 -18.96 0.03 19.24
N PHE A 300 -18.78 -0.62 18.09
CA PHE A 300 -18.64 0.08 16.82
C PHE A 300 -20.01 0.50 16.30
N ARG A 301 -20.15 1.70 15.76
CA ARG A 301 -21.41 2.22 15.21
C ARG A 301 -21.14 2.95 13.88
N LEU A 302 -22.13 2.94 13.00
CA LEU A 302 -22.10 3.77 11.80
C LEU A 302 -22.06 5.26 12.20
N SER A 303 -21.18 6.02 11.55
CA SER A 303 -21.08 7.47 11.74
C SER A 303 -22.39 8.17 11.35
N PRO A 304 -22.88 9.14 12.13
CA PRO A 304 -24.04 9.96 11.77
C PRO A 304 -23.85 10.78 10.49
N LYS A 305 -22.60 11.16 10.20
CA LYS A 305 -22.21 11.84 8.96
C LYS A 305 -21.52 10.83 8.05
N ASN A 306 -22.12 10.54 6.91
CA ASN A 306 -21.63 9.57 5.94
C ASN A 306 -20.96 10.29 4.76
N GLU A 307 -19.90 11.03 5.04
CA GLU A 307 -19.14 11.81 4.07
C GLU A 307 -17.66 11.43 4.21
N GLY A 308 -17.07 10.83 3.19
CA GLY A 308 -15.65 10.48 3.15
C GLY A 308 -15.19 9.57 4.29
N ILE A 309 -13.91 9.69 4.66
CA ILE A 309 -13.25 8.85 5.68
C ILE A 309 -12.96 9.57 7.02
N ARG A 310 -13.22 10.88 7.12
CA ARG A 310 -12.77 11.70 8.26
C ARG A 310 -13.70 11.68 9.48
N ASN A 311 -14.94 11.22 9.33
CA ASN A 311 -15.96 11.22 10.39
C ASN A 311 -15.78 10.06 11.39
N ILE A 312 -14.57 9.88 11.90
CA ILE A 312 -14.21 8.85 12.88
C ILE A 312 -14.06 9.50 14.24
N ASN A 313 -14.73 8.94 15.24
CA ASN A 313 -14.72 9.49 16.58
C ASN A 313 -14.90 8.37 17.62
N PHE A 314 -14.20 8.49 18.73
CA PHE A 314 -14.42 7.68 19.91
C PHE A 314 -15.04 8.50 21.05
N VAL A 315 -16.21 8.06 21.50
CA VAL A 315 -16.94 8.71 22.60
C VAL A 315 -16.91 7.81 23.83
N GLN A 316 -16.32 8.32 24.91
CA GLN A 316 -16.27 7.66 26.20
C GLN A 316 -17.34 8.22 27.14
N GLY A 317 -18.44 7.49 27.30
CA GLY A 317 -19.51 7.80 28.26
C GLY A 317 -19.83 6.61 29.18
N LYS A 318 -21.12 6.43 29.50
CA LYS A 318 -21.60 5.20 30.17
C LYS A 318 -21.35 3.96 29.31
N VAL A 319 -21.47 4.12 28.00
CA VAL A 319 -21.10 3.15 26.96
C VAL A 319 -19.98 3.79 26.13
N ARG A 320 -19.11 2.95 25.56
CA ARG A 320 -17.98 3.38 24.74
C ARG A 320 -18.31 3.12 23.29
N TYR A 321 -18.39 4.17 22.48
CA TYR A 321 -18.72 4.06 21.06
C TYR A 321 -17.54 4.46 20.18
N CYS A 322 -17.26 3.68 19.15
CA CYS A 322 -16.36 4.04 18.05
C CYS A 322 -17.18 4.20 16.78
N TYR A 323 -17.27 5.42 16.26
CA TYR A 323 -18.00 5.72 15.03
C TYR A 323 -17.09 5.57 13.82
N LEU A 324 -17.55 4.83 12.81
CA LEU A 324 -16.85 4.63 11.54
C LEU A 324 -17.75 4.96 10.35
N PRO A 325 -17.20 5.48 9.24
CA PRO A 325 -17.96 5.73 8.02
C PRO A 325 -18.41 4.41 7.37
N LEU A 326 -19.46 4.50 6.53
CA LEU A 326 -19.91 3.35 5.74
C LEU A 326 -18.85 2.98 4.69
N MET A 327 -18.61 1.68 4.56
CA MET A 327 -17.76 1.12 3.52
C MET A 327 -18.50 0.01 2.77
N THR A 328 -18.64 0.17 1.46
CA THR A 328 -19.25 -0.82 0.57
C THR A 328 -18.15 -1.62 -0.13
N LEU A 329 -18.06 -2.91 0.19
CA LEU A 329 -17.00 -3.80 -0.28
C LEU A 329 -17.53 -4.80 -1.31
N ASN A 330 -16.90 -4.77 -2.48
CA ASN A 330 -17.17 -5.64 -3.61
C ASN A 330 -15.89 -6.25 -4.18
N ARG A 331 -16.01 -7.10 -5.20
CA ARG A 331 -14.88 -7.77 -5.86
C ARG A 331 -13.81 -6.82 -6.41
N ASP A 332 -14.21 -5.58 -6.69
CA ASP A 332 -13.38 -4.54 -7.30
C ASP A 332 -12.67 -3.67 -6.24
N SER A 333 -13.13 -3.73 -4.99
CA SER A 333 -12.69 -2.84 -3.91
C SER A 333 -11.21 -2.97 -3.58
N GLU A 334 -10.64 -4.18 -3.67
CA GLU A 334 -9.21 -4.38 -3.43
C GLU A 334 -8.35 -3.59 -4.44
N VAL A 335 -8.75 -3.60 -5.72
CA VAL A 335 -8.06 -2.87 -6.80
C VAL A 335 -8.13 -1.37 -6.53
N VAL A 336 -9.32 -0.85 -6.23
CA VAL A 336 -9.56 0.57 -5.96
C VAL A 336 -8.71 1.03 -4.77
N LEU A 337 -8.77 0.32 -3.63
CA LEU A 337 -8.06 0.68 -2.41
C LEU A 337 -6.54 0.64 -2.60
N ARG A 338 -6.00 -0.38 -3.28
CA ARG A 338 -4.56 -0.48 -3.55
C ARG A 338 -4.06 0.68 -4.41
N ASN A 339 -4.78 1.06 -5.46
CA ASN A 339 -4.39 2.16 -6.33
C ASN A 339 -4.50 3.52 -5.63
N LEU A 340 -5.55 3.76 -4.85
CA LEU A 340 -5.67 4.99 -4.07
C LEU A 340 -4.57 5.12 -3.00
N VAL A 341 -4.25 4.03 -2.28
CA VAL A 341 -3.16 4.01 -1.29
C VAL A 341 -1.79 4.19 -1.96
N ALA A 342 -1.57 3.59 -3.13
CA ALA A 342 -0.33 3.78 -3.88
C ALA A 342 -0.19 5.23 -4.35
N TYR A 343 -1.28 5.81 -4.91
CA TYR A 343 -1.33 7.20 -5.33
C TYR A 343 -1.00 8.17 -4.19
N GLU A 344 -1.67 8.04 -3.04
CA GLU A 344 -1.44 8.90 -1.88
C GLU A 344 0.02 8.83 -1.39
N LYS A 345 0.59 7.62 -1.31
CA LYS A 345 1.99 7.43 -0.87
C LYS A 345 3.00 8.04 -1.84
N LEU A 346 2.77 7.91 -3.15
CA LEU A 346 3.67 8.44 -4.17
C LEU A 346 3.58 9.96 -4.26
N MET A 347 2.37 10.53 -4.20
CA MET A 347 2.16 11.97 -4.07
C MET A 347 2.83 12.54 -2.82
N ALA A 348 2.74 11.85 -1.68
CA ALA A 348 3.37 12.31 -0.44
C ALA A 348 4.91 12.25 -0.52
N ASN A 349 5.48 11.22 -1.18
CA ASN A 349 6.93 11.06 -1.36
C ASN A 349 7.54 12.13 -2.27
N ASP A 350 6.78 12.61 -3.25
CA ASP A 350 7.28 13.59 -4.20
C ASP A 350 7.51 14.93 -3.49
N SER A 351 8.78 15.29 -3.33
CA SER A 351 9.28 16.31 -2.40
C SER A 351 8.82 17.72 -2.73
N PHE A 352 8.33 17.91 -3.96
CA PHE A 352 7.81 19.18 -4.46
C PHE A 352 6.34 19.44 -4.07
N MET A 353 5.59 18.39 -3.71
CA MET A 353 4.13 18.44 -3.55
C MET A 353 3.67 18.19 -2.11
N GLY A 354 4.44 18.67 -1.12
CA GLY A 354 4.29 18.45 0.34
C GLY A 354 2.96 18.86 1.01
N GLU A 355 1.89 18.99 0.24
CA GLU A 355 0.50 19.19 0.65
C GLU A 355 -0.25 17.86 0.90
N TYR A 356 0.17 16.74 0.31
CA TYR A 356 -0.52 15.45 0.48
C TYR A 356 -0.16 14.79 1.83
N GLY A 357 -1.19 14.55 2.65
CA GLY A 357 -1.08 13.71 3.84
C GLY A 357 -1.24 12.23 3.52
N LEU A 358 -1.30 11.38 4.56
CA LEU A 358 -1.53 9.94 4.44
C LEU A 358 -2.87 9.52 5.06
N GLU A 359 -3.89 10.39 5.08
CA GLU A 359 -5.17 10.11 5.73
C GLU A 359 -5.84 8.83 5.25
N LEU A 360 -5.84 8.56 3.94
CA LEU A 360 -6.44 7.35 3.40
C LEU A 360 -5.64 6.10 3.79
N THR A 361 -4.32 6.18 3.68
CA THR A 361 -3.41 5.11 4.08
C THR A 361 -3.56 4.80 5.57
N GLU A 362 -3.63 5.83 6.43
CA GLU A 362 -3.88 5.66 7.86
C GLU A 362 -5.23 4.99 8.13
N TYR A 363 -6.27 5.38 7.39
CA TYR A 363 -7.59 4.74 7.49
C TYR A 363 -7.54 3.27 7.10
N VAL A 364 -6.92 2.94 5.96
CA VAL A 364 -6.80 1.56 5.49
C VAL A 364 -5.97 0.74 6.48
N ASP A 365 -4.85 1.26 6.99
CA ASP A 365 -4.03 0.60 8.02
C ASP A 365 -4.82 0.36 9.31
N PHE A 366 -5.67 1.31 9.72
CA PHE A 366 -6.56 1.15 10.86
C PHE A 366 -7.59 0.04 10.63
N MET A 367 -8.22 -0.01 9.45
CA MET A 367 -9.14 -1.10 9.08
C MET A 367 -8.43 -2.46 9.08
N CYS A 368 -7.20 -2.54 8.58
CA CYS A 368 -6.35 -3.73 8.66
C CYS A 368 -5.93 -4.09 10.10
N GLY A 369 -6.01 -3.14 11.03
CA GLY A 369 -5.74 -3.38 12.45
C GLY A 369 -6.95 -3.92 13.19
N ILE A 370 -8.14 -3.39 12.92
CA ILE A 370 -9.35 -3.78 13.65
C ILE A 370 -10.01 -5.06 13.08
N ILE A 371 -9.73 -5.43 11.82
CA ILE A 371 -10.25 -6.65 11.18
C ILE A 371 -9.17 -7.73 11.18
N ASP A 372 -9.28 -8.71 12.08
CA ASP A 372 -8.37 -9.85 12.17
C ASP A 372 -9.04 -11.14 11.65
N CYS A 373 -10.33 -11.32 11.94
CA CYS A 373 -11.09 -12.51 11.59
C CYS A 373 -12.53 -12.21 11.11
N ALA A 374 -13.20 -13.22 10.54
CA ALA A 374 -14.56 -13.07 10.00
C ALA A 374 -15.57 -12.60 11.07
N LYS A 375 -15.31 -12.89 12.34
CA LYS A 375 -16.14 -12.39 13.45
C LYS A 375 -16.07 -10.87 13.58
N ASP A 376 -14.92 -10.26 13.33
CA ASP A 376 -14.77 -8.80 13.36
C ASP A 376 -15.60 -8.16 12.25
N VAL A 377 -15.53 -8.73 11.04
CA VAL A 377 -16.35 -8.30 9.90
C VAL A 377 -17.83 -8.42 10.21
N LYS A 378 -18.26 -9.56 10.77
CA LYS A 378 -19.67 -9.76 11.15
C LYS A 378 -20.17 -8.69 12.13
N LEU A 379 -19.39 -8.34 13.14
CA LEU A 379 -19.73 -7.26 14.08
C LEU A 379 -19.87 -5.90 13.38
N LEU A 380 -19.00 -5.61 12.41
CA LEU A 380 -19.08 -4.37 11.62
C LEU A 380 -20.29 -4.36 10.67
N ARG A 381 -20.65 -5.50 10.06
CA ARG A 381 -21.84 -5.65 9.20
C ARG A 381 -23.14 -5.53 9.99
N GLU A 382 -23.22 -6.12 11.18
CA GLU A 382 -24.37 -5.99 12.09
C GLU A 382 -24.67 -4.52 12.43
N GLN A 383 -23.65 -3.66 12.40
CA GLN A 383 -23.74 -2.22 12.66
C GLN A 383 -23.82 -1.37 11.38
N LYS A 384 -23.94 -2.00 10.21
CA LYS A 384 -23.96 -1.36 8.87
C LYS A 384 -22.76 -0.47 8.59
N ILE A 385 -21.60 -0.77 9.18
CA ILE A 385 -20.34 -0.08 8.86
C ILE A 385 -19.75 -0.67 7.59
N ILE A 386 -19.88 -1.99 7.41
CA ILE A 386 -19.48 -2.68 6.19
C ILE A 386 -20.73 -3.25 5.51
N GLU A 387 -20.89 -2.92 4.24
CA GLU A 387 -21.91 -3.48 3.34
C GLU A 387 -21.25 -4.03 2.06
N GLY A 388 -22.05 -4.64 1.18
CA GLY A 388 -21.57 -5.16 -0.11
C GLY A 388 -21.65 -6.69 -0.25
N ASP A 389 -21.17 -7.20 -1.39
CA ASP A 389 -21.35 -8.57 -1.86
C ASP A 389 -20.19 -9.52 -1.50
N LEU A 390 -19.09 -9.00 -0.93
CA LEU A 390 -18.01 -9.85 -0.44
C LEU A 390 -18.43 -10.68 0.79
N SER A 391 -17.88 -11.90 0.86
CA SER A 391 -17.98 -12.76 2.05
C SER A 391 -17.15 -12.19 3.20
N ASP A 392 -17.49 -12.56 4.44
CA ASP A 392 -16.76 -12.11 5.62
C ASP A 392 -15.29 -12.57 5.55
N GLU A 393 -15.03 -13.77 5.03
CA GLU A 393 -13.69 -14.32 4.82
C GLU A 393 -12.90 -13.57 3.74
N ASP A 394 -13.55 -13.17 2.64
CA ASP A 394 -12.86 -12.43 1.58
C ASP A 394 -12.54 -10.99 1.99
N ILE A 395 -13.38 -10.38 2.83
CA ILE A 395 -13.08 -9.07 3.44
C ILE A 395 -11.83 -9.17 4.34
N VAL A 396 -11.72 -10.23 5.15
CA VAL A 396 -10.52 -10.48 5.97
C VAL A 396 -9.29 -10.65 5.07
N LYS A 397 -9.39 -11.43 3.99
CA LYS A 397 -8.27 -11.62 3.03
C LYS A 397 -7.89 -10.30 2.35
N LEU A 398 -8.86 -9.46 2.00
CA LEU A 398 -8.64 -8.17 1.38
C LEU A 398 -7.78 -7.29 2.29
N PHE A 399 -8.21 -7.05 3.54
CA PHE A 399 -7.47 -6.17 4.45
C PHE A 399 -6.15 -6.79 4.93
N ASN A 400 -6.09 -8.10 5.15
CA ASN A 400 -4.81 -8.76 5.47
C ASN A 400 -3.85 -8.81 4.28
N GLY A 401 -4.37 -8.73 3.05
CA GLY A 401 -3.60 -8.71 1.82
C GLY A 401 -3.07 -7.33 1.45
N ILE A 402 -3.75 -6.25 1.88
CA ILE A 402 -3.25 -4.88 1.70
C ILE A 402 -2.07 -4.66 2.67
N GLY A 403 -0.87 -4.48 2.12
CA GLY A 403 0.34 -4.30 2.92
C GLY A 403 0.24 -3.07 3.82
N LYS A 404 0.40 -3.26 5.13
CA LYS A 404 0.40 -2.17 6.11
C LYS A 404 1.56 -1.21 5.87
N SER A 405 1.28 0.09 5.90
CA SER A 405 2.31 1.09 5.64
C SER A 405 3.36 1.12 6.76
N ARG A 406 4.62 1.36 6.37
CA ARG A 406 5.77 1.42 7.30
C ARG A 406 6.25 2.86 7.51
N LEU A 407 5.37 3.84 7.34
CA LEU A 407 5.73 5.27 7.28
C LEU A 407 5.59 5.95 8.64
N LYS A 408 6.62 6.72 9.02
CA LYS A 408 6.64 7.49 10.27
C LYS A 408 6.09 8.89 10.02
N MET A 409 4.77 9.04 10.07
CA MET A 409 4.16 10.39 9.97
C MET A 409 4.37 11.18 11.26
N ARG A 410 4.67 12.49 11.11
CA ARG A 410 4.76 13.44 12.21
C ARG A 410 3.54 14.37 12.18
N GLY A 411 2.64 14.20 13.16
CA GLY A 411 1.37 14.94 13.28
C GLY A 411 0.28 14.08 13.90
N GLU A 412 -0.64 14.70 14.67
CA GLU A 412 -1.80 14.02 15.23
C GLU A 412 -3.00 14.16 14.28
N SER A 413 -3.34 13.08 13.57
CA SER A 413 -4.62 12.97 12.86
C SER A 413 -5.76 12.64 13.83
N GLU A 414 -7.00 13.00 13.49
CA GLU A 414 -8.17 12.62 14.29
C GLU A 414 -8.31 11.09 14.42
N LEU A 415 -7.90 10.35 13.39
CA LEU A 415 -7.81 8.90 13.44
C LEU A 415 -6.75 8.44 14.46
N ARG A 416 -5.56 9.04 14.47
CA ARG A 416 -4.53 8.72 15.49
C ARG A 416 -4.99 9.03 16.91
N LYS A 417 -5.69 10.15 17.11
CA LYS A 417 -6.30 10.47 18.41
C LYS A 417 -7.31 9.40 18.81
N THR A 418 -8.17 8.99 17.89
CA THR A 418 -9.14 7.90 18.10
C THR A 418 -8.44 6.58 18.44
N VAL A 419 -7.41 6.18 17.70
CA VAL A 419 -6.61 4.99 17.96
C VAL A 419 -5.94 5.06 19.34
N ALA A 420 -5.36 6.20 19.70
CA ALA A 420 -4.74 6.40 21.00
C ALA A 420 -5.77 6.26 22.15
N GLN A 421 -6.99 6.78 21.98
CA GLN A 421 -8.07 6.63 22.94
C GLN A 421 -8.55 5.17 23.06
N LEU A 422 -8.74 4.48 21.94
CA LEU A 422 -9.10 3.05 21.91
C LEU A 422 -8.07 2.20 22.64
N ASN A 423 -6.79 2.40 22.33
CA ASN A 423 -5.69 1.74 23.00
C ASN A 423 -5.69 2.07 24.49
N MET A 424 -5.77 3.35 24.88
CA MET A 424 -5.78 3.75 26.28
C MET A 424 -6.86 3.00 27.08
N VAL A 425 -8.07 2.88 26.54
CA VAL A 425 -9.15 2.14 27.20
C VAL A 425 -8.84 0.65 27.28
N TYR A 426 -8.45 0.01 26.17
CA TYR A 426 -8.12 -1.42 26.14
C TYR A 426 -7.02 -1.77 27.16
N GLU A 427 -5.99 -0.94 27.20
CA GLU A 427 -4.80 -1.12 28.01
C GLU A 427 -5.06 -0.78 29.49
N SER A 428 -6.11 0.00 29.77
CA SER A 428 -6.56 0.29 31.12
C SER A 428 -7.34 -0.87 31.76
N THR A 429 -7.83 -1.82 30.97
CA THR A 429 -8.61 -2.96 31.46
C THR A 429 -7.77 -3.86 32.38
N PRO A 430 -8.24 -4.23 33.58
CA PRO A 430 -7.48 -5.03 34.54
C PRO A 430 -6.91 -6.33 33.95
N ARG A 431 -7.69 -7.03 33.12
CA ARG A 431 -7.27 -8.26 32.44
C ARG A 431 -6.01 -8.06 31.59
N ILE A 432 -5.96 -7.00 30.79
CA ILE A 432 -4.83 -6.68 29.91
C ILE A 432 -3.63 -6.21 30.72
N ARG A 433 -3.84 -5.42 31.78
CA ARG A 433 -2.78 -5.03 32.71
C ARG A 433 -2.11 -6.23 33.35
N VAL A 434 -2.89 -7.19 33.85
CA VAL A 434 -2.37 -8.43 34.44
C VAL A 434 -1.63 -9.26 33.39
N GLN A 435 -2.22 -9.46 32.21
CA GLN A 435 -1.58 -10.18 31.12
C GLN A 435 -0.21 -9.60 30.78
N ARG A 436 -0.09 -8.27 30.66
CA ARG A 436 1.17 -7.61 30.28
C ARG A 436 2.19 -7.59 31.41
N LEU A 437 1.75 -7.59 32.67
CA LEU A 437 2.62 -7.85 33.81
C LEU A 437 3.18 -9.28 33.77
N ILE A 438 2.35 -10.27 33.46
CA ILE A 438 2.78 -11.67 33.30
C ILE A 438 3.76 -11.79 32.13
N GLU A 439 3.45 -11.20 30.98
CA GLU A 439 4.35 -11.22 29.81
C GLU A 439 5.70 -10.56 30.12
N LYS A 440 5.69 -9.39 30.79
CA LYS A 440 6.93 -8.72 31.25
C LYS A 440 7.72 -9.61 32.20
N GLN A 441 7.06 -10.22 33.19
CA GLN A 441 7.72 -11.12 34.12
C GLN A 441 8.28 -12.35 33.39
N PHE A 442 7.49 -12.97 32.52
CA PHE A 442 7.92 -14.11 31.71
C PHE A 442 9.15 -13.77 30.85
N LEU A 443 9.19 -12.58 30.26
CA LEU A 443 10.34 -12.12 29.48
C LEU A 443 11.60 -11.92 30.33
N VAL A 444 11.44 -11.44 31.57
CA VAL A 444 12.54 -11.34 32.56
C VAL A 444 13.01 -12.74 32.96
N TRP A 445 12.09 -13.66 33.24
CA TRP A 445 12.41 -15.06 33.56
C TRP A 445 13.08 -15.79 32.40
N ALA A 446 12.65 -15.55 31.16
CA ALA A 446 13.27 -16.11 29.96
C ALA A 446 14.71 -15.60 29.77
N LYS A 447 14.96 -14.30 30.03
CA LYS A 447 16.32 -13.72 30.04
C LYS A 447 17.20 -14.32 31.15
N PHE A 448 16.62 -14.54 32.33
CA PHE A 448 17.34 -15.18 33.44
C PHE A 448 17.67 -16.65 33.14
N LEU A 449 16.72 -17.41 32.58
CA LEU A 449 16.92 -18.80 32.21
C LEU A 449 17.97 -18.96 31.11
N THR A 450 17.96 -18.08 30.11
CA THR A 450 18.98 -18.07 29.05
C THR A 450 20.37 -17.74 29.60
N PHE A 451 20.47 -16.85 30.59
CA PHE A 451 21.72 -16.58 31.30
C PHE A 451 22.23 -17.82 32.07
N LEU A 452 21.37 -18.53 32.80
CA LEU A 452 21.74 -19.75 33.51
C LEU A 452 22.22 -20.87 32.58
N VAL A 453 21.54 -21.05 31.44
CA VAL A 453 21.95 -22.01 30.41
C VAL A 453 23.34 -21.65 29.88
N SER A 454 23.60 -20.37 29.59
CA SER A 454 24.90 -19.91 29.09
C SER A 454 26.04 -20.17 30.08
N ILE A 455 25.84 -19.90 31.38
CA ILE A 455 26.84 -20.23 32.43
C ILE A 455 27.08 -21.73 32.49
N SER A 456 26.01 -22.52 32.50
CA SER A 456 26.12 -23.99 32.61
C SER A 456 26.89 -24.57 31.42
N SER A 457 26.64 -24.08 30.20
CA SER A 457 27.39 -24.44 29.01
C SER A 457 28.88 -24.06 29.11
N ALA A 458 29.19 -22.86 29.62
CA ALA A 458 30.57 -22.44 29.82
C ALA A 458 31.31 -23.32 30.85
N VAL A 459 30.66 -23.68 31.95
CA VAL A 459 31.23 -24.59 32.97
C VAL A 459 31.49 -25.97 32.40
N ILE A 460 30.56 -26.51 31.60
CA ILE A 460 30.74 -27.81 30.92
C ILE A 460 31.94 -27.73 29.97
N PHE A 461 32.05 -26.66 29.18
CA PHE A 461 33.17 -26.46 28.26
C PHE A 461 34.51 -26.35 29.00
N ILE A 462 34.59 -25.57 30.08
CA ILE A 462 35.79 -25.45 30.92
C ILE A 462 36.17 -26.82 31.50
N ARG A 463 35.19 -27.60 31.97
CA ARG A 463 35.42 -28.96 32.48
C ARG A 463 35.95 -29.90 31.40
N GLU A 464 35.40 -29.85 30.19
CA GLU A 464 35.86 -30.69 29.07
C GLU A 464 37.30 -30.33 28.66
N VAL A 465 37.63 -29.04 28.60
CA VAL A 465 39.01 -28.57 28.36
C VAL A 465 39.94 -29.01 29.48
N TYR A 466 39.55 -28.87 30.75
CA TYR A 466 40.34 -29.32 31.90
C TYR A 466 40.62 -30.83 31.87
N LEU A 467 39.61 -31.64 31.53
CA LEU A 467 39.75 -33.10 31.40
C LEU A 467 40.65 -33.49 30.22
N MET A 468 40.64 -32.70 29.14
CA MET A 468 41.51 -32.90 27.98
C MET A 468 42.98 -32.59 28.30
N VAL A 469 43.25 -31.62 29.18
CA VAL A 469 44.60 -31.21 29.58
C VAL A 469 45.20 -32.11 30.67
N HIS A 470 44.41 -32.60 31.63
CA HIS A 470 44.93 -33.31 32.81
C HIS A 470 44.71 -34.84 32.84
N GLY A 471 44.05 -35.44 31.84
CA GLY A 471 43.87 -36.90 31.74
C GLY A 471 42.78 -37.49 32.65
N LEU A 472 42.13 -38.57 32.20
CA LEU A 472 40.89 -39.12 32.77
C LEU A 472 41.12 -40.09 33.95
N ASN A 473 40.49 -39.81 35.09
CA ASN A 473 40.32 -40.78 36.19
C ASN A 473 39.08 -41.67 35.90
N PRO A 474 39.15 -43.03 35.97
CA PRO A 474 38.11 -43.93 35.46
C PRO A 474 36.71 -43.74 36.07
N SER A 475 36.64 -43.28 37.33
CA SER A 475 35.39 -43.04 38.06
C SER A 475 34.54 -41.90 37.46
N ASN A 476 35.19 -40.92 36.83
CA ASN A 476 34.53 -39.75 36.24
C ASN A 476 33.85 -40.06 34.90
N ILE A 477 34.26 -41.14 34.22
CA ILE A 477 33.67 -41.59 32.94
C ILE A 477 32.26 -42.18 33.17
N MET A 478 32.07 -42.89 34.28
CA MET A 478 30.79 -43.52 34.62
C MET A 478 29.73 -42.49 35.00
N LEU A 479 30.10 -41.49 35.81
CA LEU A 479 29.21 -40.40 36.20
C LEU A 479 28.86 -39.49 35.02
N ALA A 480 29.81 -39.25 34.11
CA ALA A 480 29.56 -38.51 32.86
C ALA A 480 28.59 -39.25 31.93
N ARG A 481 28.65 -40.59 31.84
CA ARG A 481 27.68 -41.39 31.08
C ARG A 481 26.27 -41.32 31.67
N ILE A 482 26.15 -41.38 33.00
CA ILE A 482 24.85 -41.30 33.69
C ILE A 482 24.22 -39.92 33.52
N LEU A 483 25.00 -38.84 33.66
CA LEU A 483 24.51 -37.48 33.46
C LEU A 483 24.15 -37.21 31.99
N ARG A 484 24.94 -37.69 31.03
CA ARG A 484 24.64 -37.58 29.59
C ARG A 484 23.34 -38.29 29.22
N ALA A 485 23.07 -39.46 29.81
CA ALA A 485 21.81 -40.20 29.61
C ALA A 485 20.59 -39.52 30.27
N ARG A 486 20.75 -38.86 31.42
CA ARG A 486 19.66 -38.10 32.05
C ARG A 486 19.37 -36.77 31.34
N PHE A 487 20.41 -36.07 30.88
CA PHE A 487 20.24 -34.83 30.13
C PHE A 487 19.68 -35.06 28.73
N SER A 488 20.01 -36.18 28.06
CA SER A 488 19.36 -36.53 26.78
C SER A 488 17.86 -36.76 26.94
N GLY A 489 17.42 -37.34 28.07
CA GLY A 489 16.00 -37.49 28.39
C GLY A 489 15.29 -36.15 28.63
N LEU A 490 15.93 -35.22 29.33
CA LEU A 490 15.39 -33.86 29.53
C LEU A 490 15.35 -33.05 28.22
N LEU A 491 16.37 -33.16 27.37
CA LEU A 491 16.40 -32.53 26.06
C LEU A 491 15.32 -33.09 25.12
N LEU A 492 15.04 -34.40 25.17
CA LEU A 492 13.90 -35.00 24.46
C LEU A 492 12.54 -34.58 25.04
N PHE A 493 12.45 -34.31 26.34
CA PHE A 493 11.22 -33.84 26.97
C PHE A 493 10.89 -32.37 26.64
N PHE A 494 11.91 -31.50 26.57
CA PHE A 494 11.72 -30.07 26.24
C PHE A 494 11.81 -29.76 24.74
N PHE A 495 12.49 -30.57 23.94
CA PHE A 495 12.77 -30.30 22.51
C PHE A 495 12.51 -31.50 21.58
N GLY A 496 11.89 -32.58 22.08
CA GLY A 496 11.51 -33.72 21.25
C GLY A 496 10.31 -33.41 20.36
N PRO A 497 10.21 -34.04 19.17
CA PRO A 497 9.12 -33.80 18.25
C PRO A 497 7.77 -34.17 18.87
N SER A 498 6.84 -33.21 18.90
CA SER A 498 5.44 -33.44 19.25
C SER A 498 4.71 -33.94 18.00
N GLY A 499 4.50 -35.25 17.90
CA GLY A 499 3.75 -35.87 16.80
C GLY A 499 3.26 -37.27 17.20
N PRO A 500 2.07 -37.69 16.73
CA PRO A 500 1.26 -38.72 17.39
C PRO A 500 1.89 -40.10 17.28
N ARG A 501 1.91 -40.84 18.40
CA ARG A 501 2.07 -42.29 18.37
C ARG A 501 0.77 -42.89 17.85
N ALA A 502 0.78 -43.29 16.58
CA ALA A 502 -0.16 -44.26 16.06
C ALA A 502 -0.05 -45.53 16.93
N VAL A 503 -1.16 -45.93 17.53
CA VAL A 503 -1.36 -47.27 18.06
C VAL A 503 -2.38 -47.93 17.14
N VAL A 504 -1.90 -49.00 16.52
CA VAL A 504 -2.59 -50.13 15.83
C VAL A 504 -4.07 -49.97 15.53
#